data_AF-A0A9D4FT74-F1
#
_entry.id   AF-A0A9D4FT74-F1
#
_cell.length_a   1.000
_cell.length_b   1.000
_cell.length_c   1.000
_cell.angle_alpha   90.00
_cell.angle_beta   90.00
_cell.angle_gamma   90.00
#
_symmetry.space_group_name_H-M   'P 1'
#
loop_
_entity.id
_entity.type
_entity.pdbx_description
1 polymer ?
#
loop_
_entity_poly.entity_id
_entity_poly.type
_entity_poly.pdbx_seq_one_letter_code
_entity_poly.pdbx_strand_id
1 'polypeptide(L)'
;MSITADKVDTFVEQFEDEICRILDKNASYIEKNKICRAPKPWFNENILELKRKTHKLERMWRKYTQPDQYELFKNARNKYTFELNAEKKRSLSQKVIDFHGDSKKLYKFVPEFTGKNTDNPMPEGESDTAIAENFADHLLDKINKIRDALASFEKFTPDHKEVP
;
A
#
# COMPACT_ATOMS: atom_id res chain seq x y z
N MET A 1 30.04 16.73 41.31
CA MET A 1 29.48 15.82 42.33
C MET A 1 30.61 14.89 42.77
N SER A 2 30.73 14.64 44.07
CA SER A 2 31.82 13.86 44.68
C SER A 2 31.95 12.46 44.07
N ILE A 3 33.18 12.11 43.69
CA ILE A 3 33.57 10.78 43.25
C ILE A 3 33.98 10.00 44.50
N THR A 4 33.14 9.07 44.95
CA THR A 4 33.53 8.03 45.92
C THR A 4 32.85 6.75 45.50
N ALA A 5 33.58 5.91 44.77
CA ALA A 5 33.17 4.58 44.38
C ALA A 5 34.38 3.65 44.63
N ASP A 6 34.35 2.92 45.74
CA ASP A 6 35.46 2.06 46.21
C ASP A 6 35.59 0.74 45.42
N LYS A 7 34.79 0.53 44.36
CA LYS A 7 34.77 -0.70 43.55
C LYS A 7 34.85 -0.40 42.06
N VAL A 8 35.68 -1.17 41.36
CA VAL A 8 35.88 -1.06 39.90
C VAL A 8 34.57 -1.19 39.15
N ASP A 9 33.69 -2.10 39.60
CA ASP A 9 32.40 -2.37 38.96
C ASP A 9 31.52 -1.12 38.89
N THR A 10 31.47 -0.33 39.97
CA THR A 10 30.69 0.93 40.00
C THR A 10 31.25 2.01 39.09
N PHE A 11 32.54 1.97 38.74
CA PHE A 11 33.13 2.90 37.77
C PHE A 11 32.79 2.50 36.33
N VAL A 12 32.74 1.20 36.06
CA VAL A 12 32.34 0.65 34.75
C VAL A 12 30.89 0.99 34.45
N GLU A 13 29.99 0.79 35.42
CA GLU A 13 28.57 1.14 35.29
C GLU A 13 28.37 2.63 34.99
N GLN A 14 29.04 3.52 35.73
CA GLN A 14 28.97 4.96 35.50
C GLN A 14 29.50 5.38 34.13
N PHE A 15 30.56 4.71 33.66
CA PHE A 15 31.12 4.96 32.35
C PHE A 15 30.18 4.51 31.23
N GLU A 16 29.56 3.34 31.37
CA GLU A 16 28.56 2.83 30.43
C GLU A 16 27.33 3.75 30.36
N ASP A 17 26.84 4.21 31.52
CA ASP A 17 25.71 5.15 31.59
C ASP A 17 26.03 6.49 30.92
N GLU A 18 27.22 7.04 31.15
CA GLU A 18 27.63 8.32 30.55
C GLU A 18 27.78 8.19 29.03
N ILE A 19 28.31 7.06 28.55
CA ILE A 19 28.37 6.75 27.11
C ILE A 19 26.98 6.64 26.51
N CYS A 20 26.09 5.84 27.12
CA CYS A 20 24.72 5.68 26.63
C CYS A 20 24.01 7.03 26.54
N ARG A 21 24.15 7.88 27.56
CA ARG A 21 23.59 9.23 27.58
C ARG A 21 24.13 10.12 26.46
N ILE A 22 25.45 10.08 26.19
CA ILE A 22 26.05 10.84 25.08
C ILE A 22 25.57 10.27 23.74
N LEU A 23 25.47 8.95 23.62
CA LEU A 23 25.03 8.28 22.41
C LEU A 23 23.59 8.64 22.09
N ASP A 24 22.68 8.56 23.06
CA ASP A 24 21.26 8.91 22.89
C ASP A 24 21.05 10.38 22.55
N LYS A 25 21.87 11.27 23.13
CA LYS A 25 21.81 12.71 22.82
C LYS A 25 22.23 13.02 21.37
N ASN A 26 23.23 12.32 20.83
CA ASN A 26 23.79 12.62 19.51
C ASN A 26 23.24 11.72 18.39
N ALA A 27 22.78 10.52 18.74
CA ALA A 27 22.32 9.47 17.84
C ALA A 27 21.26 8.64 18.57
N SER A 28 20.17 9.30 18.97
CA SER A 28 19.01 8.67 19.61
C SER A 28 18.61 7.40 18.87
N TYR A 29 18.41 6.32 19.63
CA TYR A 29 17.89 5.10 19.07
C TYR A 29 16.49 5.34 18.48
N ILE A 30 16.31 4.99 17.20
CA ILE A 30 15.01 5.08 16.51
C ILE A 30 14.72 3.70 15.94
N GLU A 31 13.73 3.01 16.50
CA GLU A 31 13.15 1.83 15.88
C GLU A 31 12.38 2.23 14.63
N LYS A 32 12.78 1.67 13.50
CA LYS A 32 12.09 1.86 12.23
C LYS A 32 11.51 0.53 11.79
N ASN A 33 10.20 0.45 11.73
CA ASN A 33 9.52 -0.69 11.15
C ASN A 33 9.72 -0.69 9.63
N LYS A 34 10.51 -1.65 9.14
CA LYS A 34 10.73 -1.84 7.71
C LYS A 34 9.76 -2.90 7.19
N ILE A 35 8.80 -2.47 6.37
CA ILE A 35 7.90 -3.40 5.69
C ILE A 35 8.72 -4.18 4.64
N CYS A 36 9.03 -5.44 4.94
CA CYS A 36 9.61 -6.38 3.99
C CYS A 36 8.53 -6.82 3.00
N ARG A 37 8.51 -6.18 1.82
CA ARG A 37 7.62 -6.59 0.73
C ARG A 37 8.20 -7.79 0.01
N ALA A 38 7.39 -8.83 -0.21
CA ALA A 38 7.79 -9.96 -1.03
C ALA A 38 8.23 -9.48 -2.43
N PRO A 39 9.25 -10.12 -3.03
CA PRO A 39 9.71 -9.78 -4.36
C PRO A 39 8.57 -9.99 -5.36
N LYS A 40 8.37 -9.00 -6.24
CA LYS A 40 7.31 -9.08 -7.24
C LYS A 40 7.71 -10.11 -8.31
N PRO A 41 6.82 -11.03 -8.72
CA PRO A 41 7.15 -12.09 -9.68
C PRO A 41 7.67 -11.58 -11.04
N TRP A 42 7.21 -10.39 -11.45
CA TRP A 42 7.60 -9.76 -12.72
C TRP A 42 8.87 -8.91 -12.63
N PHE A 43 9.50 -8.79 -11.45
CA PHE A 43 10.71 -7.98 -11.30
C PHE A 43 11.95 -8.89 -11.26
N ASN A 44 12.46 -9.21 -12.44
CA ASN A 44 13.62 -10.07 -12.64
C ASN A 44 14.94 -9.27 -12.69
N GLU A 45 16.08 -9.98 -12.72
CA GLU A 45 17.40 -9.36 -12.76
C GLU A 45 17.60 -8.51 -14.01
N ASN A 46 17.07 -8.91 -15.17
CA ASN A 46 17.16 -8.13 -16.42
C ASN A 46 16.50 -6.74 -16.27
N ILE A 47 15.31 -6.68 -15.69
CA ILE A 47 14.62 -5.41 -15.38
C ILE A 47 15.41 -4.60 -14.35
N LEU A 48 16.03 -5.26 -13.38
CA LEU A 48 16.88 -4.60 -12.39
C LEU A 48 18.13 -3.98 -13.05
N GLU A 49 18.78 -4.68 -13.97
CA GLU A 49 19.91 -4.18 -14.74
C GLU A 49 19.52 -2.97 -15.60
N LEU A 50 18.37 -3.06 -16.30
CA LEU A 50 17.82 -1.93 -17.05
C LEU A 50 17.57 -0.74 -16.15
N LYS A 51 16.97 -0.94 -14.97
CA LYS A 51 16.75 0.12 -13.97
C LYS A 51 18.05 0.72 -13.47
N ARG A 52 19.08 -0.09 -13.20
CA ARG A 52 20.41 0.40 -12.80
C ARG A 52 21.02 1.26 -13.91
N LYS A 53 20.89 0.83 -15.17
CA LYS A 53 21.36 1.57 -16.35
C LYS A 53 20.61 2.89 -16.53
N THR A 54 19.29 2.91 -16.39
CA THR A 54 18.51 4.16 -16.49
C THR A 54 18.92 5.15 -15.42
N HIS A 55 19.05 4.72 -14.16
CA HIS A 55 19.50 5.59 -13.07
C HIS A 55 20.93 6.12 -13.29
N LYS A 56 21.83 5.30 -13.85
CA LYS A 56 23.20 5.73 -14.18
C LYS A 56 23.18 6.85 -15.22
N LEU A 57 22.44 6.66 -16.31
CA LEU A 57 22.33 7.67 -17.37
C LEU A 57 21.59 8.92 -16.92
N GLU A 58 20.57 8.77 -16.08
CA GLU A 58 19.86 9.90 -15.47
C GLU A 58 20.81 10.75 -14.61
N ARG A 59 21.62 10.13 -13.75
CA ARG A 59 22.60 10.85 -12.94
C ARG A 59 23.64 11.57 -13.81
N MET A 60 24.09 10.95 -14.90
CA MET A 60 25.02 11.60 -15.84
C MET A 60 24.36 12.81 -16.50
N TRP A 61 23.15 12.66 -17.03
CA TRP A 61 22.41 13.76 -17.64
C TRP A 61 22.13 14.89 -16.64
N ARG A 62 21.71 14.60 -15.41
CA ARG A 62 21.49 15.62 -14.37
C ARG A 62 22.79 16.36 -13.97
N LYS A 63 23.95 15.73 -14.14
CA LYS A 63 25.25 16.31 -13.80
C LYS A 63 25.80 17.23 -14.89
N TYR A 64 25.73 16.82 -16.15
CA TYR A 64 26.37 17.54 -17.26
C TYR A 64 25.38 18.24 -18.20
N THR A 65 24.09 17.91 -18.12
CA THR A 65 22.95 18.51 -18.82
C THR A 65 23.16 18.63 -20.34
N GLN A 66 23.79 17.62 -20.94
CA GLN A 66 24.05 17.59 -22.38
C GLN A 66 22.88 16.96 -23.16
N PRO A 67 22.54 17.46 -24.37
CA PRO A 67 21.49 16.89 -25.21
C PRO A 67 21.71 15.42 -25.55
N ASP A 68 22.93 15.02 -25.92
CA ASP A 68 23.26 13.63 -26.27
C ASP A 68 23.03 12.67 -25.09
N GLN A 69 23.37 13.11 -23.88
CA GLN A 69 23.15 12.33 -22.67
C GLN A 69 21.67 12.21 -22.32
N TYR A 70 20.89 13.25 -22.62
CA TYR A 70 19.43 13.21 -22.47
C TYR A 70 18.81 12.18 -23.41
N GLU A 71 19.24 12.11 -24.67
CA GLU A 71 18.76 11.09 -25.61
C GLU A 71 19.08 9.67 -25.15
N LEU A 72 20.31 9.44 -24.66
CA LEU A 72 20.70 8.16 -24.08
C LEU A 72 19.83 7.77 -22.89
N PHE A 73 19.57 8.72 -21.98
CA PHE A 73 18.67 8.52 -20.84
C PHE A 73 17.24 8.21 -21.31
N LYS A 74 16.69 9.00 -22.25
CA LYS A 74 15.35 8.82 -22.81
C LYS A 74 15.19 7.43 -23.42
N ASN A 75 16.16 6.98 -24.22
CA ASN A 75 16.15 5.66 -24.82
C ASN A 75 16.20 4.54 -23.77
N ALA A 76 17.06 4.68 -22.76
CA ALA A 76 17.15 3.72 -21.67
C ALA A 76 15.85 3.67 -20.84
N ARG A 77 15.24 4.83 -20.54
CA ARG A 77 13.95 4.94 -19.85
C ARG A 77 12.84 4.24 -20.63
N ASN A 78 12.77 4.50 -21.94
CA ASN A 78 11.75 3.90 -22.81
C ASN A 78 11.92 2.38 -22.86
N LYS A 79 13.15 1.89 -23.05
CA LYS A 79 13.45 0.45 -23.02
C LYS A 79 13.05 -0.18 -21.67
N TYR A 80 13.46 0.41 -20.56
CA TYR A 80 13.08 -0.08 -19.23
C TYR A 80 11.56 -0.13 -19.04
N THR A 81 10.84 0.91 -19.44
CA THR A 81 9.38 0.98 -19.29
C THR A 81 8.69 -0.07 -20.16
N PHE A 82 9.16 -0.26 -21.38
CA PHE A 82 8.65 -1.28 -22.30
C PHE A 82 8.82 -2.69 -21.72
N GLU A 83 10.04 -3.05 -21.34
CA GLU A 83 10.36 -4.38 -20.79
C GLU A 83 9.61 -4.65 -19.49
N LEU A 84 9.53 -3.64 -18.61
CA LEU A 84 8.78 -3.73 -17.36
C LEU A 84 7.29 -4.04 -17.60
N ASN A 85 6.68 -3.38 -18.58
CA ASN A 85 5.27 -3.59 -18.90
C ASN A 85 5.05 -4.93 -19.61
N ALA A 86 5.97 -5.34 -20.48
CA ALA A 86 5.95 -6.65 -21.12
C ALA A 86 6.02 -7.78 -20.10
N GLU A 87 6.96 -7.73 -19.16
CA GLU A 87 7.13 -8.76 -18.14
C GLU A 87 5.95 -8.80 -17.14
N LYS A 88 5.42 -7.63 -16.75
CA LYS A 88 4.18 -7.57 -15.96
C LYS A 88 3.03 -8.28 -16.65
N LYS A 89 2.82 -8.00 -17.93
CA LYS A 89 1.77 -8.62 -18.73
C LYS A 89 2.01 -10.13 -18.84
N ARG A 90 3.24 -10.55 -19.15
CA ARG A 90 3.63 -11.95 -19.26
C ARG A 90 3.38 -12.72 -17.96
N SER A 91 3.89 -12.21 -16.85
CA SER A 91 3.74 -12.83 -15.53
C SER A 91 2.27 -12.95 -15.12
N LEU A 92 1.46 -11.93 -15.40
CA LEU A 92 0.02 -11.96 -15.13
C LEU A 92 -0.70 -12.97 -16.01
N SER A 93 -0.44 -12.95 -17.32
CA SER A 93 -1.02 -13.91 -18.27
C SER A 93 -0.65 -15.33 -17.89
N GLN A 94 0.60 -15.57 -17.47
CA GLN A 94 1.04 -16.89 -17.01
C GLN A 94 0.24 -17.33 -15.77
N LYS A 95 0.11 -16.47 -14.75
CA LYS A 95 -0.72 -16.78 -13.57
C LYS A 95 -2.17 -17.14 -13.93
N VAL A 96 -2.77 -16.42 -14.88
CA VAL A 96 -4.14 -16.70 -15.34
C VAL A 96 -4.23 -18.07 -16.03
N ILE A 97 -3.23 -18.41 -16.84
CA ILE A 97 -3.11 -19.73 -17.49
C ILE A 97 -2.92 -20.83 -16.43
N ASP A 98 -2.09 -20.59 -15.42
CA ASP A 98 -1.79 -21.52 -14.33
C ASP A 98 -3.03 -21.83 -13.45
N PHE A 99 -4.11 -21.04 -13.53
CA PHE A 99 -5.37 -21.38 -12.88
C PHE A 99 -6.15 -22.47 -13.60
N HIS A 100 -5.75 -22.87 -14.81
CA HIS A 100 -6.35 -23.99 -15.57
C HIS A 100 -7.89 -23.92 -15.69
N GLY A 101 -8.46 -22.71 -15.78
CA GLY A 101 -9.91 -22.51 -15.87
C GLY A 101 -10.67 -22.58 -14.54
N ASP A 102 -9.98 -22.66 -13.40
CA ASP A 102 -10.59 -22.58 -12.07
C ASP A 102 -11.07 -21.14 -11.79
N SER A 103 -12.37 -20.93 -12.00
CA SER A 103 -13.02 -19.64 -11.80
C SER A 103 -12.91 -19.14 -10.36
N LYS A 104 -12.93 -20.03 -9.35
CA LYS A 104 -12.82 -19.62 -7.94
C LYS A 104 -11.46 -19.02 -7.65
N LYS A 105 -10.37 -19.63 -8.16
CA LYS A 105 -9.02 -19.07 -8.01
C LYS A 105 -8.87 -17.74 -8.73
N LEU A 106 -9.42 -17.64 -9.95
CA LEU A 106 -9.40 -16.39 -10.72
C LEU A 106 -10.13 -15.26 -9.97
N TYR A 107 -11.36 -15.51 -9.49
CA TYR A 107 -12.13 -14.50 -8.75
C TYR A 107 -11.49 -14.09 -7.43
N LYS A 108 -10.79 -15.00 -6.75
CA LYS A 108 -10.00 -14.65 -5.54
C LYS A 108 -8.77 -13.80 -5.88
N PHE A 109 -8.16 -14.02 -7.04
CA PHE A 109 -6.97 -13.30 -7.48
C PHE A 109 -7.27 -11.89 -8.03
N VAL A 110 -8.44 -11.68 -8.64
CA VAL A 110 -8.82 -10.37 -9.23
C VAL A 110 -8.79 -9.20 -8.22
N PRO A 111 -9.30 -9.32 -6.98
CA PRO A 111 -9.17 -8.27 -5.96
C PRO A 111 -7.72 -7.94 -5.60
N GLU A 112 -6.88 -8.96 -5.43
CA GLU A 112 -5.45 -8.81 -5.14
C GLU A 112 -4.74 -8.04 -6.25
N PHE A 113 -5.13 -8.30 -7.50
CA PHE A 113 -4.59 -7.62 -8.67
C PHE A 113 -5.12 -6.20 -8.85
N THR A 114 -6.40 -5.97 -8.59
CA THR A 114 -7.04 -4.64 -8.78
C THR A 114 -6.84 -3.70 -7.61
N GLY A 115 -6.14 -4.14 -6.54
CA GLY A 115 -5.92 -3.34 -5.34
C GLY A 115 -7.19 -3.12 -4.53
N LYS A 116 -8.24 -3.91 -4.78
CA LYS A 116 -9.51 -3.89 -4.03
C LYS A 116 -9.52 -4.98 -2.97
N ASN A 117 -8.40 -5.19 -2.30
CA ASN A 117 -8.40 -5.91 -1.04
C ASN A 117 -8.98 -4.96 0.01
N THR A 118 -10.29 -4.77 -0.03
CA THR A 118 -11.01 -4.30 1.14
C THR A 118 -11.09 -5.51 2.06
N ASP A 119 -10.02 -5.73 2.82
CA ASP A 119 -10.22 -6.34 4.11
C ASP A 119 -11.19 -5.39 4.80
N ASN A 120 -12.43 -5.83 4.93
CA ASN A 120 -13.43 -5.16 5.74
C ASN A 120 -13.49 -5.97 7.02
N PRO A 121 -12.43 -5.89 7.87
CA PRO A 121 -12.39 -6.66 9.08
C PRO A 121 -13.60 -6.27 9.92
N MET A 122 -14.14 -7.27 10.61
CA MET A 122 -15.15 -7.01 11.63
C MET A 122 -14.57 -6.03 12.66
N PRO A 123 -15.36 -5.11 13.21
CA PRO A 123 -14.88 -4.19 14.25
C PRO A 123 -14.20 -4.99 15.37
N GLU A 124 -12.91 -4.73 15.60
CA GLU A 124 -12.15 -5.42 16.65
C GLU A 124 -12.60 -4.91 18.02
N GLY A 125 -12.99 -5.82 18.92
CA GLY A 125 -13.30 -5.50 20.32
C GLY A 125 -14.78 -5.38 20.69
N GLU A 126 -15.71 -5.52 19.74
CA GLU A 126 -17.15 -5.58 20.04
C GLU A 126 -17.60 -7.03 20.26
N SER A 127 -18.48 -7.24 21.24
CA SER A 127 -19.13 -8.55 21.44
C SER A 127 -20.08 -8.86 20.29
N ASP A 128 -20.21 -10.13 19.90
CA ASP A 128 -21.10 -10.59 18.81
C ASP A 128 -22.54 -10.06 18.94
N THR A 129 -23.04 -9.93 20.17
CA THR A 129 -24.38 -9.38 20.45
C THR A 129 -24.48 -7.90 20.12
N ALA A 130 -23.47 -7.10 20.49
CA ALA A 130 -23.43 -5.67 20.20
C ALA A 130 -23.34 -5.40 18.69
N ILE A 131 -22.59 -6.23 17.95
CA ILE A 131 -22.50 -6.15 16.49
C ILE A 131 -23.86 -6.47 15.86
N ALA A 132 -24.58 -7.48 16.37
CA ALA A 132 -25.90 -7.85 15.88
C ALA A 132 -26.94 -6.74 16.12
N GLU A 133 -26.91 -6.11 17.28
CA GLU A 133 -27.79 -4.97 17.62
C GLU A 133 -27.48 -3.76 16.74
N ASN A 134 -26.20 -3.38 16.60
CA ASN A 134 -25.77 -2.30 15.70
C ASN A 134 -26.19 -2.56 14.24
N PHE A 135 -26.14 -3.82 13.80
CA PHE A 135 -26.59 -4.20 12.47
C PHE A 135 -28.11 -4.08 12.31
N ALA A 136 -28.88 -4.48 13.32
CA ALA A 136 -30.33 -4.34 13.34
C ALA A 136 -30.76 -2.86 13.28
N ASP A 137 -30.12 -2.01 14.10
CA ASP A 137 -30.38 -0.58 14.14
C ASP A 137 -30.07 0.10 12.80
N HIS A 138 -28.93 -0.25 12.20
CA HIS A 138 -28.56 0.26 10.88
C HIS A 138 -29.59 -0.12 9.80
N LEU A 139 -30.12 -1.35 9.83
CA LEU A 139 -31.16 -1.77 8.88
C LEU A 139 -32.49 -1.02 9.11
N LEU A 140 -32.89 -0.83 10.37
CA LEU A 140 -34.09 -0.09 10.71
C LEU A 140 -34.00 1.37 10.26
N ASP A 141 -32.88 2.04 10.55
CA ASP A 141 -32.62 3.41 10.11
C ASP A 141 -32.64 3.52 8.57
N LYS A 142 -32.01 2.56 7.87
CA LYS A 142 -32.02 2.52 6.40
C LYS A 142 -33.44 2.34 5.83
N ILE A 143 -34.26 1.49 6.44
CA ILE A 143 -35.66 1.30 6.03
C ILE A 143 -36.45 2.60 6.22
N ASN A 144 -36.28 3.27 7.36
CA ASN A 144 -36.96 4.54 7.64
C ASN A 144 -36.55 5.62 6.64
N LYS A 145 -35.25 5.79 6.39
CA LYS A 145 -34.74 6.73 5.37
C LYS A 145 -35.33 6.47 3.98
N ILE A 146 -35.45 5.21 3.57
CA ILE A 146 -36.07 4.86 2.29
C ILE A 146 -37.56 5.21 2.28
N ARG A 147 -38.30 4.92 3.37
CA ARG A 147 -39.72 5.27 3.49
C ARG A 147 -39.95 6.77 3.44
N ASP A 148 -39.13 7.54 4.15
CA ASP A 148 -39.20 9.00 4.17
C ASP A 148 -38.91 9.58 2.78
N ALA A 149 -37.88 9.05 2.10
CA ALA A 149 -37.56 9.44 0.73
C ALA A 149 -38.71 9.14 -0.24
N LEU A 150 -39.35 7.97 -0.12
CA LEU A 150 -40.50 7.60 -0.94
C LEU A 150 -41.75 8.43 -0.61
N ALA A 151 -41.95 8.81 0.65
CA ALA A 151 -43.05 9.68 1.06
C ALA A 151 -42.86 11.12 0.57
N SER A 152 -41.61 11.57 0.45
CA SER A 152 -41.26 12.88 -0.11
C SER A 152 -41.32 12.94 -1.63
N PHE A 153 -41.33 11.79 -2.31
CA PHE A 153 -41.49 11.73 -3.76
C PHE A 153 -42.94 12.07 -4.11
N GLU A 154 -43.14 13.11 -4.93
CA GLU A 154 -44.46 13.43 -5.46
C GLU A 154 -45.02 12.22 -6.20
N LYS A 155 -46.26 11.84 -5.85
CA LYS A 155 -46.96 10.77 -6.55
C LYS A 155 -47.11 11.19 -8.01
N PHE A 156 -46.52 10.41 -8.91
CA PHE A 156 -46.75 10.58 -10.34
C PHE A 156 -48.26 10.42 -10.61
N THR A 157 -48.95 11.54 -10.84
CA THR A 157 -50.31 11.56 -11.35
C THR A 157 -50.22 11.61 -12.88
N PRO A 158 -50.63 10.54 -13.60
CA PRO A 158 -50.64 10.58 -15.04
C PRO A 158 -51.63 11.65 -15.52
N ASP A 159 -51.18 12.52 -16.42
CA ASP A 159 -52.03 13.51 -17.08
C ASP A 159 -52.97 12.77 -18.05
N HIS A 160 -54.11 12.29 -17.53
CA HIS A 160 -55.19 11.79 -18.37
C HIS A 160 -55.82 12.98 -19.08
N LYS A 161 -55.33 13.30 -20.28
CA LYS A 161 -56.07 14.11 -21.23
C LYS A 161 -57.35 13.35 -21.57
N GLU A 162 -58.48 13.84 -21.09
CA GLU A 162 -59.78 13.43 -21.61
C GLU A 162 -59.78 13.76 -23.12
N VAL A 163 -59.79 12.70 -23.93
CA VAL A 163 -59.96 12.81 -25.38
C VAL A 163 -61.45 13.08 -25.62
N PRO A 164 -61.82 14.10 -26.42
CA PRO A 164 -63.22 14.43 -26.72
C PRO A 164 -64.00 13.30 -27.40
#